data_AF-A0A2N5MEZ8-F1
#
_entry.id   AF-A0A2N5MEZ8-F1
#
_cell.length_a   1.000
_cell.length_b   1.000
_cell.length_c   1.000
_cell.angle_alpha   90.00
_cell.angle_beta   90.00
_cell.angle_gamma   90.00
#
_symmetry.space_group_name_H-M   'P 1'
#
loop_
_entity.id
_entity.type
_entity.pdbx_description
1 polymer ?
#
loop_
_entity_poly.entity_id
_entity_poly.type
_entity_poly.pdbx_seq_one_letter_code
_entity_poly.pdbx_strand_id
1 'polypeptide(L)'
;MVNYANSNSIKKENKIAELEKQVSLGLWIQSIGQIIELSGLSGLLQLEDGDLTGEKQILSGVWIKTIGQVLEAISVSRQIGETDKAKLFEEQKIAITGDLLVSIGAAIEVAGGIKALSEEGISGIPLIIP
;
A
#
# COMPACT_ATOMS: atom_id res chain seq x y z
N MET A 1 33.11 23.03 27.99
CA MET A 1 33.18 21.62 27.54
C MET A 1 31.79 21.20 27.09
N VAL A 2 31.60 20.90 25.80
CA VAL A 2 30.36 20.28 25.33
C VAL A 2 30.32 18.87 25.89
N ASN A 3 29.24 18.53 26.61
CA ASN A 3 29.09 17.23 27.24
C ASN A 3 28.89 16.16 26.14
N TYR A 4 29.89 15.28 25.95
CA TYR A 4 29.90 14.27 24.88
C TYR A 4 28.69 13.32 24.90
N ALA A 5 28.08 13.10 26.06
CA ALA A 5 26.84 12.33 26.17
C ALA A 5 25.66 13.01 25.44
N ASN A 6 25.60 14.34 25.47
CA ASN A 6 24.54 15.13 24.82
C ASN A 6 24.72 15.19 23.29
N SER A 7 25.96 15.10 22.79
CA SER A 7 26.19 15.10 21.34
C SER A 7 25.82 13.76 20.70
N ASN A 8 25.98 12.65 21.43
CA ASN A 8 25.61 11.32 20.96
C ASN A 8 24.08 11.10 20.97
N SER A 9 23.35 11.62 21.95
CA SER A 9 21.88 11.56 21.97
C SER A 9 21.27 12.34 20.81
N ILE A 10 21.71 13.57 20.57
CA ILE A 10 21.25 14.41 19.45
C ILE A 10 21.51 13.74 18.11
N LYS A 11 22.69 13.13 17.92
CA LYS A 11 23.01 12.38 16.69
C LYS A 11 22.05 11.20 16.48
N LYS A 12 21.73 10.47 17.54
CA LYS A 12 20.80 9.33 17.48
C LYS A 12 19.39 9.78 17.11
N GLU A 13 18.87 10.81 17.76
CA GLU A 13 17.53 11.36 17.49
C GLU A 13 17.41 11.86 16.04
N ASN A 14 18.42 12.60 15.57
CA ASN A 14 18.47 13.04 14.17
C ASN A 14 18.47 11.86 13.19
N LYS A 15 19.20 10.78 13.51
CA LYS A 15 19.23 9.59 12.64
C LYS A 15 17.89 8.85 12.63
N ILE A 16 17.21 8.75 13.77
CA ILE A 16 15.86 8.16 13.84
C ILE A 16 14.90 8.98 12.96
N ALA A 17 14.87 10.29 13.11
CA ALA A 17 14.00 11.16 12.31
C ALA A 17 14.31 11.09 10.80
N GLU A 18 15.58 10.90 10.42
CA GLU A 18 15.97 10.65 9.02
C GLU A 18 15.39 9.33 8.50
N LEU A 19 15.49 8.26 9.28
CA LEU A 19 14.98 6.92 8.90
C LEU A 19 13.44 6.89 8.84
N GLU A 20 12.75 7.54 9.76
CA GLU A 20 11.29 7.66 9.74
C GLU A 20 10.80 8.37 8.46
N LYS A 21 11.49 9.43 8.04
CA LYS A 21 11.23 10.10 6.76
C LYS A 21 11.49 9.18 5.56
N GLN A 22 12.53 8.35 5.61
CA GLN A 22 12.79 7.38 4.55
C GLN A 22 11.68 6.33 4.45
N VAL A 23 11.16 5.83 5.59
CA VAL A 23 10.01 4.93 5.62
C VAL A 23 8.79 5.58 4.99
N SER A 24 8.42 6.79 5.41
CA SER A 24 7.27 7.52 4.84
C SER A 24 7.42 7.76 3.33
N LEU A 25 8.63 8.10 2.86
CA LEU A 25 8.89 8.22 1.42
C LEU A 25 8.67 6.91 0.68
N GLY A 26 9.13 5.79 1.24
CA GLY A 26 8.91 4.45 0.68
C GLY A 26 7.42 4.13 0.54
N LEU A 27 6.60 4.44 1.55
CA LEU A 27 5.15 4.23 1.52
C LEU A 27 4.44 5.08 0.46
N TRP A 28 4.90 6.31 0.23
CA TRP A 28 4.38 7.14 -0.86
C TRP A 28 4.76 6.59 -2.24
N ILE A 29 5.99 6.10 -2.40
CA ILE A 29 6.41 5.44 -3.64
C ILE A 29 5.55 4.19 -3.91
N GLN A 30 5.30 3.37 -2.89
CA GLN A 30 4.41 2.21 -2.98
C GLN A 30 2.99 2.61 -3.36
N SER A 31 2.46 3.68 -2.76
CA SER A 31 1.12 4.22 -3.09
C SER A 31 1.02 4.63 -4.56
N ILE A 32 2.06 5.31 -5.10
CA ILE A 32 2.09 5.71 -6.50
C ILE A 32 2.14 4.47 -7.42
N GLY A 33 2.96 3.48 -7.09
CA GLY A 33 3.03 2.21 -7.82
C GLY A 33 1.66 1.53 -7.89
N GLN A 34 0.95 1.48 -6.76
CA GLN A 34 -0.38 0.88 -6.68
C GLN A 34 -1.42 1.63 -7.52
N ILE A 35 -1.36 2.97 -7.60
CA ILE A 35 -2.25 3.78 -8.46
C ILE A 35 -1.97 3.53 -9.94
N ILE A 36 -0.71 3.37 -10.32
CA ILE A 36 -0.31 3.05 -11.70
C ILE A 36 -0.86 1.67 -12.09
N GLU A 37 -0.69 0.66 -11.23
CA GLU A 37 -1.25 -0.69 -11.41
C GLU A 37 -2.77 -0.63 -11.58
N LEU A 38 -3.46 0.06 -10.65
CA LEU A 38 -4.90 0.23 -10.69
C LEU A 38 -5.39 0.85 -12.00
N SER A 39 -4.68 1.87 -12.50
CA SER A 39 -5.01 2.54 -13.75
C SER A 39 -4.81 1.62 -14.95
N GLY A 40 -3.72 0.86 -14.97
CA GLY A 40 -3.41 -0.13 -16.01
C GLY A 40 -4.47 -1.24 -16.08
N LEU A 41 -4.79 -1.87 -14.96
CA LEU A 41 -5.79 -2.94 -14.89
C LEU A 41 -7.19 -2.43 -15.24
N SER A 42 -7.55 -1.23 -14.80
CA SER A 42 -8.82 -0.60 -15.20
C SER A 42 -8.91 -0.38 -16.71
N GLY A 43 -7.79 0.00 -17.35
CA GLY A 43 -7.72 0.18 -18.79
C GLY A 43 -7.81 -1.14 -19.56
N LEU A 44 -7.14 -2.20 -19.09
CA LEU A 44 -7.21 -3.53 -19.68
C LEU A 44 -8.64 -4.08 -19.62
N LEU A 45 -9.28 -4.03 -18.46
CA LEU A 45 -10.65 -4.53 -18.28
C LEU A 45 -11.68 -3.80 -19.17
N GLN A 46 -11.44 -2.54 -19.55
CA GLN A 46 -12.33 -1.81 -20.47
C GLN A 46 -12.19 -2.26 -21.92
N LEU A 47 -11.04 -2.81 -22.30
CA LEU A 47 -10.74 -3.27 -23.65
C LEU A 47 -11.03 -4.75 -23.84
N GLU A 48 -11.45 -5.44 -22.78
CA GLU A 48 -11.64 -6.87 -22.78
C GLU A 48 -12.98 -7.28 -23.43
N ASP A 49 -12.90 -8.24 -24.35
CA ASP A 49 -14.05 -8.84 -25.00
C ASP A 49 -14.58 -10.02 -24.17
N GLY A 50 -15.45 -9.75 -23.20
CA GLY A 50 -16.05 -10.79 -22.36
C GLY A 50 -16.52 -10.27 -21.00
N ASP A 51 -17.12 -11.15 -20.21
CA ASP A 51 -17.41 -10.91 -18.80
C ASP A 51 -16.53 -11.83 -17.94
N LEU A 52 -15.21 -11.65 -18.03
CA LEU A 52 -14.29 -12.40 -17.18
C LEU A 52 -14.37 -11.86 -15.76
N THR A 53 -14.78 -12.73 -14.87
CA THR A 53 -15.10 -12.35 -13.50
C THR A 53 -13.87 -12.39 -12.59
N GLY A 54 -12.79 -13.06 -13.03
CA GLY A 54 -11.50 -13.07 -12.36
C GLY A 54 -10.84 -11.69 -12.37
N GLU A 55 -10.71 -11.04 -13.52
CA GLU A 55 -10.10 -9.71 -13.63
C GLU A 55 -10.89 -8.60 -12.91
N LYS A 56 -12.22 -8.68 -12.93
CA LYS A 56 -13.06 -7.81 -12.09
C LYS A 56 -12.76 -7.98 -10.61
N GLN A 57 -12.53 -9.22 -10.18
CA GLN A 57 -12.19 -9.52 -8.79
C GLN A 57 -10.77 -9.06 -8.44
N ILE A 58 -9.79 -9.25 -9.32
CA ILE A 58 -8.43 -8.68 -9.20
C ILE A 58 -8.54 -7.16 -9.00
N LEU A 59 -9.22 -6.46 -9.91
CA LEU A 59 -9.37 -5.01 -9.86
C LEU A 59 -10.01 -4.53 -8.56
N SER A 60 -11.00 -5.27 -8.03
CA SER A 60 -11.61 -4.96 -6.73
C SER A 60 -10.62 -5.09 -5.57
N GLY A 61 -9.75 -6.11 -5.59
CA GLY A 61 -8.67 -6.29 -4.61
C GLY A 61 -7.66 -5.14 -4.67
N VAL A 62 -7.23 -4.77 -5.87
CA VAL A 62 -6.32 -3.64 -6.14
C VAL A 62 -6.88 -2.31 -5.64
N TRP A 63 -8.17 -2.05 -5.83
CA TRP A 63 -8.83 -0.85 -5.27
C TRP A 63 -8.74 -0.81 -3.73
N ILE A 64 -9.05 -1.92 -3.06
CA ILE A 64 -9.00 -2.01 -1.60
C ILE A 64 -7.55 -1.84 -1.11
N LYS A 65 -6.57 -2.49 -1.77
CA LYS A 65 -5.14 -2.29 -1.48
C LYS A 65 -4.74 -0.82 -1.60
N THR A 66 -5.16 -0.16 -2.67
CA THR A 66 -4.83 1.25 -2.93
C THR A 66 -5.33 2.16 -1.81
N ILE A 67 -6.57 1.95 -1.36
CA ILE A 67 -7.14 2.72 -0.24
C ILE A 67 -6.34 2.49 1.04
N GLY A 68 -6.03 1.23 1.36
CA GLY A 68 -5.22 0.88 2.53
C GLY A 68 -3.83 1.53 2.50
N GLN A 69 -3.14 1.43 1.36
CA GLN A 69 -1.80 1.96 1.16
C GLN A 69 -1.74 3.48 1.32
N VAL A 70 -2.73 4.20 0.78
CA VAL A 70 -2.82 5.66 0.90
C VAL A 70 -3.10 6.07 2.35
N LEU A 71 -3.98 5.35 3.06
CA LEU A 71 -4.23 5.61 4.48
C LEU A 71 -2.97 5.42 5.33
N GLU A 72 -2.25 4.32 5.09
CA GLU A 72 -0.96 4.04 5.74
C GLU A 72 0.05 5.17 5.48
N ALA A 73 0.27 5.54 4.21
CA ALA A 73 1.24 6.57 3.84
C ALA A 73 0.91 7.94 4.45
N ILE A 74 -0.37 8.35 4.42
CA ILE A 74 -0.82 9.59 5.07
C ILE A 74 -0.58 9.54 6.56
N SER A 75 -0.96 8.43 7.21
CA SER A 75 -0.91 8.33 8.65
C SER A 75 0.53 8.26 9.18
N VAL A 76 1.39 7.45 8.57
CA VAL A 76 2.82 7.40 8.92
C VAL A 76 3.48 8.76 8.72
N SER A 77 3.10 9.51 7.68
CA SER A 77 3.59 10.89 7.49
C SER A 77 3.22 11.82 8.66
N ARG A 78 2.04 11.62 9.26
CA ARG A 78 1.57 12.42 10.43
C ARG A 78 2.19 11.98 11.76
N GLN A 79 2.69 10.76 11.85
CA GLN A 79 3.42 10.28 13.03
C GLN A 79 4.79 10.95 13.17
N ILE A 80 5.42 11.33 12.05
CA ILE A 80 6.77 11.92 12.03
C ILE A 80 6.79 13.25 12.80
N GLY A 81 7.53 13.27 13.89
CA GLY A 81 7.69 14.46 14.73
C GLY A 81 6.48 14.82 15.59
N GLU A 82 5.44 13.96 15.65
CA GLU A 82 4.32 14.15 16.57
C GLU A 82 4.79 13.92 18.02
N THR A 83 4.43 14.85 18.90
CA THR A 83 4.83 14.84 20.32
C THR A 83 3.64 14.56 21.24
N ASP A 84 2.42 14.78 20.75
CA ASP A 84 1.19 14.41 21.43
C ASP A 84 0.95 12.90 21.31
N LYS A 85 1.12 12.20 22.43
CA LYS A 85 0.97 10.74 22.49
C LYS A 85 -0.42 10.26 22.10
N ALA A 86 -1.47 11.04 22.36
CA ALA A 86 -2.82 10.65 22.01
C ALA A 86 -3.00 10.70 20.48
N LYS A 87 -2.52 11.76 19.83
CA LYS A 87 -2.53 11.87 18.37
C LYS A 87 -1.68 10.81 17.70
N LEU A 88 -0.47 10.58 18.23
CA LEU A 88 0.43 9.53 17.72
C LEU A 88 -0.25 8.16 17.76
N PHE A 89 -0.93 7.84 18.85
CA PHE A 89 -1.65 6.57 19.00
C PHE A 89 -2.84 6.44 18.04
N GLU A 90 -3.59 7.51 17.80
CA GLU A 90 -4.68 7.48 16.81
C GLU A 90 -4.17 7.31 15.38
N GLU A 91 -3.08 7.99 15.00
CA GLU A 91 -2.47 7.78 13.69
C GLU A 91 -1.92 6.34 13.57
N GLN A 92 -1.30 5.77 14.59
CA GLN A 92 -0.89 4.36 14.56
C GLN A 92 -2.05 3.40 14.28
N LYS A 93 -3.25 3.64 14.84
CA LYS A 93 -4.44 2.83 14.54
C LYS A 93 -4.89 2.98 13.09
N ILE A 94 -4.81 4.19 12.53
CA ILE A 94 -5.16 4.45 11.13
C ILE A 94 -4.19 3.71 10.21
N ALA A 95 -2.88 3.76 10.49
CA ALA A 95 -1.87 3.00 9.74
C ALA A 95 -2.15 1.49 9.78
N ILE A 96 -2.41 0.92 10.95
CA ILE A 96 -2.78 -0.50 11.11
C ILE A 96 -4.07 -0.85 10.35
N THR A 97 -5.04 0.07 10.32
CA THR A 97 -6.27 -0.12 9.53
C THR A 97 -5.95 -0.10 8.03
N GLY A 98 -5.03 0.75 7.59
CA GLY A 98 -4.47 0.75 6.24
C GLY A 98 -3.87 -0.61 5.87
N ASP A 99 -2.98 -1.15 6.71
CA ASP A 99 -2.34 -2.46 6.52
C ASP A 99 -3.38 -3.60 6.42
N LEU A 100 -4.42 -3.55 7.26
CA LEU A 100 -5.52 -4.52 7.21
C LEU A 100 -6.24 -4.48 5.86
N LEU A 101 -6.54 -3.29 5.34
CA LEU A 101 -7.16 -3.15 4.02
C LEU A 101 -6.23 -3.67 2.92
N VAL A 102 -4.93 -3.37 2.97
CA VAL A 102 -3.94 -3.94 2.04
C VAL A 102 -3.97 -5.47 2.07
N SER A 103 -3.99 -6.08 3.25
CA SER A 103 -4.05 -7.53 3.40
C SER A 103 -5.34 -8.14 2.82
N ILE A 104 -6.50 -7.52 3.08
CA ILE A 104 -7.79 -7.96 2.54
C ILE A 104 -7.81 -7.84 1.01
N GLY A 105 -7.35 -6.70 0.48
CA GLY A 105 -7.26 -6.48 -0.97
C GLY A 105 -6.36 -7.51 -1.65
N ALA A 106 -5.20 -7.82 -1.06
CA ALA A 106 -4.30 -8.86 -1.56
C ALA A 106 -4.95 -10.26 -1.57
N ALA A 107 -5.71 -10.60 -0.53
CA ALA A 107 -6.43 -11.89 -0.52
C ALA A 107 -7.50 -11.98 -1.61
N ILE A 108 -8.23 -10.88 -1.86
CA ILE A 108 -9.22 -10.81 -2.95
C ILE A 108 -8.55 -10.93 -4.31
N GLU A 109 -7.41 -10.27 -4.49
CA GLU A 109 -6.61 -10.34 -5.71
C GLU A 109 -6.11 -11.75 -6.00
N VAL A 110 -5.57 -12.46 -5.00
CA VAL A 110 -5.16 -13.86 -5.15
C VAL A 110 -6.35 -14.73 -5.60
N ALA A 111 -7.51 -14.55 -4.98
CA ALA A 111 -8.71 -15.29 -5.37
C ALA A 111 -9.15 -14.95 -6.82
N GLY A 112 -9.06 -13.68 -7.21
CA GLY A 112 -9.31 -13.23 -8.58
C GLY A 112 -8.32 -13.81 -9.59
N GLY A 113 -7.03 -13.84 -9.27
CA GLY A 113 -5.98 -14.43 -10.10
C GLY A 113 -6.16 -15.92 -10.33
N ILE A 114 -6.51 -16.68 -9.29
CA ILE A 114 -6.85 -18.11 -9.41
C ILE A 114 -8.03 -18.30 -10.38
N LYS A 115 -9.03 -17.43 -10.30
CA LYS A 115 -10.21 -17.48 -11.17
C LYS A 115 -9.88 -17.11 -12.62
N ALA A 116 -9.14 -16.02 -12.83
CA ALA A 116 -8.69 -15.57 -14.14
C ALA A 116 -7.88 -16.67 -14.84
N LEU A 117 -6.97 -17.33 -14.12
CA LEU A 117 -6.20 -18.45 -14.67
C LEU A 117 -7.10 -19.64 -15.09
N SER A 118 -8.15 -19.93 -14.34
CA SER A 118 -9.13 -20.95 -14.72
C SER A 118 -9.97 -20.54 -15.93
N GLU A 119 -10.32 -19.26 -16.06
CA GLU A 119 -11.07 -18.70 -17.19
C GLU A 119 -10.21 -18.73 -18.47
N GLU A 120 -8.94 -18.33 -18.38
CA GLU A 120 -7.94 -18.43 -19.46
C GLU A 120 -7.78 -19.88 -19.94
N GLY A 121 -7.70 -20.85 -19.03
CA GLY A 121 -7.60 -22.26 -19.38
C GLY A 121 -8.79 -22.79 -20.20
N ILE A 122 -9.95 -22.13 -20.14
CA ILE A 122 -11.17 -22.48 -20.89
C ILE A 122 -11.26 -21.68 -22.19
N SER A 123 -11.01 -20.36 -22.13
CA SER A 123 -11.16 -19.45 -23.26
C SER A 123 -10.00 -19.52 -24.25
N GLY A 124 -8.81 -19.87 -23.78
CA GLY A 124 -7.55 -19.81 -24.53
C GLY A 124 -7.06 -18.38 -24.79
N ILE A 125 -7.69 -17.37 -24.17
CA ILE A 125 -7.29 -15.96 -24.27
C ILE A 125 -6.31 -15.67 -23.13
N PRO A 126 -5.05 -15.28 -23.43
CA PRO A 126 -4.07 -15.01 -22.39
C PRO A 126 -4.38 -13.72 -21.64
N LEU A 127 -4.30 -13.77 -20.30
CA LEU A 127 -4.58 -12.65 -19.41
C LEU A 127 -3.33 -12.20 -18.66
N ILE A 128 -3.28 -10.95 -18.23
CA ILE A 128 -2.24 -10.46 -17.33
C ILE A 128 -2.75 -10.59 -15.89
N ILE A 129 -2.09 -11.44 -15.10
CA ILE A 129 -2.33 -11.59 -13.67
C ILE A 129 -1.16 -10.93 -12.92
N PRO A 130 -1.38 -9.84 -12.17
CA PRO A 130 -0.34 -9.11 -11.44
C PRO A 130 0.21 -9.89 -10.23
#